data_AF-A0A7Y5GC63-F1
#
_entry.id   AF-A0A7Y5GC63-F1
#
_cell.length_a   1.000
_cell.length_b   1.000
_cell.length_c   1.000
_cell.angle_alpha   90.00
_cell.angle_beta   90.00
_cell.angle_gamma   90.00
#
_symmetry.space_group_name_H-M   'P 1'
#
loop_
_entity.id
_entity.type
_entity.pdbx_description
1 polymer ?
#
loop_
_entity_poly.entity_id
_entity_poly.type
_entity_poly.pdbx_seq_one_letter_code
_entity_poly.pdbx_strand_id
1 'polypeptide(L)'
;MRRFPQRAYGSVYLSPAHPEFSLQKFDRCVRDGPMVAIGELEADKRCSVPEMDPIVECAASMKVPILQHTWLKLDGNEPGESSPYDLVEIARRHPDVNFICAHTGGDWERGIRILRDTKNVMAGIAGFDPTSGVVEMAVGELGPGLPSALRGCYLAQHEDGCGRPRSGSAVSPGLARPCFREAPACCRHTVN
;
A
#
# COMPACT_ATOMS: atom_id res chain seq x y z
N MET A 1 -18.42 3.02 2.94
CA MET A 1 -18.00 4.44 2.79
C MET A 1 -19.13 5.45 2.94
N ARG A 2 -20.22 5.40 2.15
CA ARG A 2 -21.30 6.42 2.18
C ARG A 2 -21.90 6.68 3.57
N ARG A 3 -22.05 5.63 4.40
CA ARG A 3 -22.58 5.74 5.77
C ARG A 3 -21.59 6.39 6.75
N PHE A 4 -20.28 6.28 6.50
CA PHE A 4 -19.21 6.74 7.40
C PHE A 4 -18.05 7.41 6.62
N PRO A 5 -18.32 8.53 5.92
CA PRO A 5 -17.38 9.10 4.95
C PRO A 5 -16.10 9.71 5.54
N GLN A 6 -16.01 9.82 6.86
CA GLN A 6 -14.84 10.35 7.59
C GLN A 6 -14.11 9.25 8.39
N ARG A 7 -14.55 7.99 8.29
CA ARG A 7 -14.02 6.87 9.08
C ARG A 7 -13.72 5.63 8.26
N ALA A 8 -14.32 5.51 7.09
CA ALA A 8 -14.14 4.37 6.19
C ALA A 8 -13.68 4.87 4.83
N TYR A 9 -12.47 4.46 4.46
CA TYR A 9 -11.82 4.75 3.19
C TYR A 9 -11.79 3.46 2.36
N GLY A 10 -11.92 3.59 1.04
CA GLY A 10 -11.94 2.46 0.13
C GLY A 10 -10.70 2.42 -0.72
N SER A 11 -10.23 1.21 -1.00
CA SER A 11 -9.23 0.93 -2.01
C SER A 11 -9.88 0.25 -3.22
N VAL A 12 -9.39 0.57 -4.42
CA VAL A 12 -9.76 -0.15 -5.63
C VAL A 12 -8.83 -1.33 -5.82
N TYR A 13 -9.42 -2.43 -6.24
CA TYR A 13 -8.72 -3.62 -6.64
C TYR A 13 -8.44 -3.58 -8.16
N LEU A 14 -7.17 -3.70 -8.54
CA LEU A 14 -6.68 -3.66 -9.92
C LEU A 14 -5.70 -4.80 -10.17
N SER A 15 -5.57 -5.23 -11.43
CA SER A 15 -4.71 -6.34 -11.83
C SER A 15 -3.99 -6.05 -13.16
N PRO A 16 -2.67 -6.28 -13.24
CA PRO A 16 -1.89 -6.18 -14.48
C PRO A 16 -2.13 -7.38 -15.42
N ALA A 17 -2.90 -8.39 -14.99
CA ALA A 17 -3.39 -9.43 -15.89
C ALA A 17 -4.47 -8.90 -16.86
N HIS A 18 -5.14 -7.80 -16.50
CA HIS A 18 -6.23 -7.20 -17.26
C HIS A 18 -6.09 -5.66 -17.31
N PRO A 19 -5.03 -5.12 -17.93
CA PRO A 19 -4.67 -3.71 -17.82
C PRO A 19 -5.79 -2.76 -18.29
N GLU A 20 -6.43 -3.02 -19.42
CA GLU A 20 -7.49 -2.14 -19.96
C GLU A 20 -8.70 -2.08 -19.01
N PHE A 21 -9.11 -3.23 -18.48
CA PHE A 21 -10.21 -3.32 -17.52
C PHE A 21 -9.84 -2.67 -16.19
N SER A 22 -8.59 -2.82 -15.75
CA SER A 22 -8.07 -2.17 -14.56
C SER A 22 -8.07 -0.64 -14.70
N LEU A 23 -7.65 -0.11 -15.85
CA LEU A 23 -7.69 1.33 -16.10
C LEU A 23 -9.13 1.88 -16.09
N GLN A 24 -10.08 1.17 -16.71
CA GLN A 24 -11.51 1.55 -16.63
C GLN A 24 -12.06 1.49 -15.19
N LYS A 25 -11.60 0.54 -14.38
CA LYS A 25 -11.95 0.46 -12.96
C LYS A 25 -11.34 1.60 -12.17
N PHE A 26 -10.07 1.95 -12.40
CA PHE A 26 -9.40 3.07 -11.77
C PHE A 26 -10.19 4.36 -12.00
N ASP A 27 -10.54 4.61 -13.26
CA ASP A 27 -11.36 5.73 -13.69
C ASP A 27 -12.66 5.84 -12.88
N ARG A 28 -13.45 4.78 -12.87
CA ARG A 28 -14.76 4.78 -12.20
C ARG A 28 -14.67 4.86 -10.68
N CYS A 29 -13.66 4.22 -10.08
CA CYS A 29 -13.61 4.02 -8.64
C CYS A 29 -12.76 5.06 -7.90
N VAL A 30 -11.71 5.56 -8.53
CA VAL A 30 -10.71 6.47 -7.95
C VAL A 30 -10.83 7.86 -8.54
N ARG A 31 -10.75 8.00 -9.88
CA ARG A 31 -10.81 9.32 -10.52
C ARG A 31 -12.17 9.97 -10.36
N ASP A 32 -13.20 9.23 -10.73
CA ASP A 32 -14.60 9.69 -10.74
C ASP A 32 -15.38 9.17 -9.52
N GLY A 33 -14.70 8.37 -8.67
CA GLY A 33 -15.29 7.67 -7.54
C GLY A 33 -14.68 8.07 -6.19
N PRO A 34 -15.17 7.48 -5.08
CA PRO A 34 -14.77 7.87 -3.73
C PRO A 34 -13.59 7.06 -3.16
N MET A 35 -12.96 6.16 -3.94
CA MET A 35 -11.82 5.36 -3.47
C MET A 35 -10.54 6.19 -3.52
N VAL A 36 -9.63 5.93 -2.59
CA VAL A 36 -8.50 6.82 -2.29
C VAL A 36 -7.16 6.09 -2.24
N ALA A 37 -7.15 4.80 -2.57
CA ALA A 37 -5.98 3.92 -2.59
C ALA A 37 -6.17 2.84 -3.66
N ILE A 38 -5.07 2.25 -4.12
CA ILE A 38 -5.09 0.98 -4.85
C ILE A 38 -4.68 -0.11 -3.84
N GLY A 39 -5.50 -1.15 -3.71
CA GLY A 39 -5.20 -2.34 -2.92
C GLY A 39 -5.05 -3.51 -3.88
N GLU A 40 -3.86 -3.65 -4.43
CA GLU A 40 -3.57 -4.60 -5.52
C GLU A 40 -3.67 -6.07 -5.08
N LEU A 41 -3.91 -6.96 -6.06
CA LEU A 41 -4.03 -8.41 -5.87
C LEU A 41 -2.73 -9.10 -5.49
N GLU A 42 -2.90 -10.04 -4.59
CA GLU A 42 -2.09 -11.23 -4.47
C GLU A 42 -2.33 -12.24 -5.64
N ALA A 43 -1.27 -12.61 -6.36
CA ALA A 43 -1.17 -13.83 -7.19
C ALA A 43 -1.69 -13.85 -8.65
N ASP A 44 -2.19 -12.75 -9.25
CA ASP A 44 -2.52 -12.76 -10.70
C ASP A 44 -1.27 -12.67 -11.59
N LYS A 45 -0.38 -11.72 -11.28
CA LYS A 45 0.96 -11.54 -11.83
C LYS A 45 1.78 -10.78 -10.78
N ARG A 46 3.12 -10.90 -10.89
CA ARG A 46 4.03 -10.09 -10.06
C ARG A 46 3.81 -8.60 -10.32
N CYS A 47 3.97 -7.78 -9.29
CA CYS A 47 3.82 -6.34 -9.41
C CYS A 47 4.95 -5.68 -10.23
N SER A 48 6.08 -6.37 -10.43
CA SER A 48 7.23 -5.87 -11.20
C SER A 48 7.02 -5.91 -12.71
N VAL A 49 5.99 -6.62 -13.22
CA VAL A 49 5.75 -6.76 -14.67
C VAL A 49 5.44 -5.42 -15.36
N PRO A 50 5.84 -5.22 -16.62
CA PRO A 50 5.60 -3.95 -17.34
C PRO A 50 4.12 -3.56 -17.44
N GLU A 51 3.20 -4.53 -17.48
CA GLU A 51 1.76 -4.27 -17.56
C GLU A 51 1.19 -3.59 -16.30
N MET A 52 1.96 -3.55 -15.21
CA MET A 52 1.62 -2.77 -14.02
C MET A 52 1.89 -1.27 -14.21
N ASP A 53 2.82 -0.88 -15.09
CA ASP A 53 3.26 0.51 -15.21
C ASP A 53 2.13 1.50 -15.52
N PRO A 54 1.21 1.23 -16.46
CA PRO A 54 0.11 2.15 -16.73
C PRO A 54 -0.81 2.37 -15.50
N ILE A 55 -0.95 1.35 -14.65
CA ILE A 55 -1.74 1.44 -13.41
C ILE A 55 -1.01 2.34 -12.40
N VAL A 56 0.31 2.17 -12.27
CA VAL A 56 1.14 2.98 -11.36
C VAL A 56 1.25 4.43 -11.84
N GLU A 57 1.34 4.68 -13.13
CA GLU A 57 1.31 6.02 -13.73
C GLU A 57 0.00 6.73 -13.41
N CYS A 58 -1.13 6.02 -13.48
CA CYS A 58 -2.44 6.53 -13.06
C CYS A 58 -2.43 6.87 -11.57
N ALA A 59 -1.86 6.01 -10.73
CA ALA A 59 -1.70 6.26 -9.28
C ALA A 59 -0.85 7.53 -9.02
N ALA A 60 0.25 7.70 -9.76
CA ALA A 60 1.13 8.87 -9.67
C ALA A 60 0.36 10.16 -9.99
N SER A 61 -0.40 10.16 -11.09
CA SER A 61 -1.16 11.33 -11.55
C SER A 61 -2.15 11.87 -10.50
N MET A 62 -2.65 10.98 -9.63
CA MET A 62 -3.63 11.30 -8.59
C MET A 62 -3.05 11.27 -7.17
N LYS A 63 -1.74 11.00 -7.02
CA LYS A 63 -1.06 10.82 -5.72
C LYS A 63 -1.72 9.75 -4.84
N VAL A 64 -2.18 8.67 -5.47
CA VAL A 64 -2.87 7.57 -4.81
C VAL A 64 -1.84 6.52 -4.38
N PRO A 65 -1.79 6.10 -3.11
CA PRO A 65 -0.86 5.07 -2.66
C PRO A 65 -1.28 3.68 -3.15
N ILE A 66 -0.30 2.81 -3.32
CA ILE A 66 -0.49 1.41 -3.73
C ILE A 66 -0.10 0.50 -2.57
N LEU A 67 -1.04 -0.30 -2.08
CA LEU A 67 -0.75 -1.40 -1.17
C LEU A 67 -0.53 -2.67 -1.99
N GLN A 68 0.67 -3.23 -1.88
CA GLN A 68 1.08 -4.44 -2.58
C GLN A 68 1.28 -5.60 -1.60
N HIS A 69 0.58 -6.71 -1.86
CA HIS A 69 0.82 -7.97 -1.17
C HIS A 69 2.17 -8.55 -1.61
N THR A 70 3.01 -8.87 -0.62
CA THR A 70 4.34 -9.42 -0.87
C THR A 70 4.62 -10.60 0.05
N TRP A 71 5.33 -11.59 -0.48
CA TRP A 71 5.64 -12.83 0.22
C TRP A 71 7.10 -13.26 0.03
N LEU A 72 7.62 -13.98 1.01
CA LEU A 72 8.89 -14.68 1.04
C LEU A 72 8.65 -16.05 1.68
N LYS A 73 7.90 -16.91 0.99
CA LYS A 73 7.52 -18.24 1.49
C LYS A 73 8.73 -19.17 1.53
N LEU A 74 8.75 -20.09 2.51
CA LEU A 74 9.84 -21.05 2.71
C LEU A 74 10.08 -21.93 1.47
N ASP A 75 9.01 -22.44 0.87
CA ASP A 75 9.06 -23.32 -0.31
C ASP A 75 9.07 -22.54 -1.63
N GLY A 76 9.23 -21.22 -1.56
CA GLY A 76 9.10 -20.31 -2.70
C GLY A 76 7.66 -19.78 -2.86
N ASN A 77 7.57 -18.65 -3.55
CA ASN A 77 6.30 -18.00 -3.83
C ASN A 77 5.54 -18.74 -4.95
N GLU A 78 4.21 -18.70 -4.88
CA GLU A 78 3.34 -19.24 -5.91
C GLU A 78 3.45 -18.42 -7.22
N PRO A 79 3.08 -18.99 -8.38
CA PRO A 79 3.01 -18.23 -9.62
C PRO A 79 2.18 -16.95 -9.46
N GLY A 80 2.76 -15.82 -9.89
CA GLY A 80 2.12 -14.51 -9.81
C GLY A 80 2.30 -13.78 -8.48
N GLU A 81 2.80 -14.42 -7.42
CA GLU A 81 3.06 -13.73 -6.16
C GLU A 81 4.31 -12.86 -6.23
N SER A 82 4.18 -11.63 -5.74
CA SER A 82 5.27 -10.67 -5.62
C SER A 82 6.09 -10.91 -4.36
N SER A 83 7.39 -10.66 -4.45
CA SER A 83 8.27 -10.52 -3.28
C SER A 83 8.52 -9.05 -2.97
N PRO A 84 9.08 -8.71 -1.79
CA PRO A 84 9.56 -7.36 -1.53
C PRO A 84 10.59 -6.87 -2.57
N TYR A 85 11.34 -7.77 -3.23
CA TYR A 85 12.25 -7.39 -4.31
C TYR A 85 11.50 -6.88 -5.55
N ASP A 86 10.41 -7.55 -5.94
CA ASP A 86 9.56 -7.11 -7.05
C ASP A 86 8.94 -5.74 -6.76
N LEU A 87 8.54 -5.50 -5.51
CA LEU A 87 8.02 -4.21 -5.08
C LEU A 87 9.10 -3.12 -5.13
N VAL A 88 10.32 -3.41 -4.68
CA VAL A 88 11.45 -2.48 -4.78
C VAL A 88 11.77 -2.16 -6.24
N GLU A 89 11.67 -3.14 -7.14
CA GLU A 89 11.89 -2.93 -8.56
C GLU A 89 10.91 -1.90 -9.13
N ILE A 90 9.60 -2.10 -8.96
CA ILE A 90 8.62 -1.16 -9.50
C ILE A 90 8.67 0.20 -8.77
N ALA A 91 8.92 0.21 -7.46
CA ALA A 91 9.05 1.45 -6.71
C ALA A 91 10.22 2.32 -7.20
N ARG A 92 11.33 1.70 -7.63
CA ARG A 92 12.46 2.42 -8.25
C ARG A 92 12.13 2.95 -9.64
N ARG A 93 11.28 2.24 -10.40
CA ARG A 93 10.81 2.69 -11.73
C ARG A 93 9.82 3.85 -11.60
N HIS A 94 9.08 3.93 -10.50
CA HIS A 94 8.07 4.97 -10.24
C HIS A 94 8.33 5.70 -8.91
N PRO A 95 9.38 6.55 -8.82
CA PRO A 95 9.78 7.20 -7.58
C PRO A 95 8.76 8.20 -7.00
N ASP A 96 7.82 8.67 -7.83
CA ASP A 96 6.78 9.63 -7.43
C ASP A 96 5.55 8.95 -6.80
N VAL A 97 5.50 7.61 -6.78
CA VAL A 97 4.42 6.82 -6.18
C VAL A 97 4.85 6.27 -4.84
N ASN A 98 3.96 6.35 -3.86
CA ASN A 98 4.17 5.72 -2.57
C ASN A 98 3.54 4.33 -2.54
N PHE A 99 4.34 3.37 -2.10
CA PHE A 99 3.94 1.97 -1.98
C PHE A 99 3.89 1.54 -0.51
N ILE A 100 3.04 0.56 -0.21
CA ILE A 100 2.97 -0.12 1.07
C ILE A 100 3.26 -1.60 0.80
N CYS A 101 4.35 -2.09 1.38
CA CYS A 101 4.76 -3.49 1.34
C CYS A 101 3.94 -4.28 2.38
N ALA A 102 2.77 -4.79 1.98
CA ALA A 102 1.92 -5.54 2.89
C ALA A 102 2.62 -6.81 3.37
N HIS A 103 2.39 -7.14 4.64
CA HIS A 103 3.04 -8.22 5.40
C HIS A 103 4.56 -8.07 5.52
N THR A 104 5.15 -7.03 4.93
CA THR A 104 6.60 -6.87 4.83
C THR A 104 7.25 -8.16 4.33
N GLY A 105 6.64 -8.82 3.33
CA GLY A 105 7.10 -10.09 2.80
C GLY A 105 6.69 -11.34 3.59
N GLY A 106 5.92 -11.25 4.68
CA GLY A 106 5.60 -12.36 5.58
C GLY A 106 6.78 -12.73 6.50
N ASP A 107 7.97 -12.94 5.91
CA ASP A 107 9.26 -12.91 6.61
C ASP A 107 9.66 -11.43 6.84
N TRP A 108 9.06 -10.83 7.86
CA TRP A 108 9.15 -9.40 8.14
C TRP A 108 10.59 -8.93 8.43
N GLU A 109 11.44 -9.72 9.08
CA GLU A 109 12.83 -9.35 9.35
C GLU A 109 13.61 -9.16 8.05
N ARG A 110 13.45 -10.10 7.13
CA ARG A 110 14.09 -10.04 5.83
C ARG A 110 13.47 -8.96 4.96
N GLY A 111 12.15 -8.84 4.95
CA GLY A 111 11.44 -7.80 4.22
C GLY A 111 11.88 -6.40 4.60
N ILE A 112 11.96 -6.08 5.91
CA ILE A 112 12.44 -4.77 6.38
C ILE A 112 13.83 -4.46 5.81
N ARG A 113 14.75 -5.41 5.85
CA ARG A 113 16.12 -5.20 5.32
C ARG A 113 16.13 -4.96 3.81
N ILE A 114 15.24 -5.60 3.05
CA ILE A 114 15.10 -5.39 1.60
C ILE A 114 14.62 -3.97 1.29
N LEU A 115 13.76 -3.39 2.12
CA LEU A 115 13.17 -2.08 1.89
C LEU A 115 14.08 -0.89 2.25
N ARG A 116 15.18 -1.12 2.98
CA ARG A 116 16.03 -0.09 3.61
C ARG A 116 16.43 1.08 2.69
N ASP A 117 16.75 0.76 1.44
CA ASP A 117 17.27 1.73 0.46
C ASP A 117 16.18 2.33 -0.46
N THR A 118 14.90 1.98 -0.26
CA THR A 118 13.81 2.37 -1.14
C THR A 118 12.82 3.26 -0.39
N LYS A 119 13.01 4.58 -0.52
CA LYS A 119 12.35 5.58 0.35
C LYS A 119 10.86 5.79 0.08
N ASN A 120 10.37 5.40 -1.08
CA ASN A 120 8.95 5.46 -1.44
C ASN A 120 8.17 4.16 -1.12
N VAL A 121 8.73 3.26 -0.29
CA VAL A 121 8.06 2.05 0.19
C VAL A 121 7.93 2.07 1.71
N MET A 122 6.72 1.85 2.22
CA MET A 122 6.41 1.71 3.63
C MET A 122 6.28 0.23 4.02
N ALA A 123 6.77 -0.15 5.19
CA ALA A 123 6.54 -1.50 5.74
C ALA A 123 5.10 -1.62 6.27
N GLY A 124 4.33 -2.56 5.71
CA GLY A 124 3.02 -2.95 6.20
C GLY A 124 3.15 -4.15 7.12
N ILE A 125 2.77 -4.00 8.38
CA ILE A 125 2.97 -5.04 9.41
C ILE A 125 1.71 -5.89 9.69
N ALA A 126 0.67 -5.75 8.86
CA ALA A 126 -0.54 -6.55 8.95
C ALA A 126 -0.24 -8.01 8.55
N GLY A 127 -1.10 -8.96 8.93
CA GLY A 127 -1.15 -10.32 8.36
C GLY A 127 -0.10 -11.33 8.85
N PHE A 128 0.43 -11.12 10.05
CA PHE A 128 1.14 -12.13 10.84
C PHE A 128 0.82 -11.92 12.32
N ASP A 129 1.17 -12.89 13.17
CA ASP A 129 0.89 -12.84 14.61
C ASP A 129 1.47 -11.56 15.25
N PRO A 130 0.73 -10.91 16.17
CA PRO A 130 1.23 -9.73 16.86
C PRO A 130 2.56 -10.01 17.55
N THR A 131 3.64 -9.49 16.95
CA THR A 131 5.01 -9.80 17.34
C THR A 131 5.70 -8.52 17.79
N SER A 132 6.24 -8.55 19.02
CA SER A 132 7.06 -7.44 19.53
C SER A 132 8.38 -7.36 18.77
N GLY A 133 8.92 -6.15 18.56
CA GLY A 133 10.19 -5.95 17.84
C GLY A 133 10.02 -5.63 16.36
N VAL A 134 8.88 -5.96 15.74
CA VAL A 134 8.64 -5.69 14.30
C VAL A 134 8.64 -4.19 14.03
N VAL A 135 7.94 -3.42 14.85
CA VAL A 135 7.84 -1.96 14.70
C VAL A 135 9.17 -1.30 15.03
N GLU A 136 9.83 -1.74 16.10
CA GLU A 136 11.11 -1.21 16.55
C GLU A 136 12.18 -1.43 15.48
N MET A 137 12.24 -2.62 14.88
CA MET A 137 13.14 -2.90 13.77
C MET A 137 12.78 -2.07 12.54
N ALA A 138 11.49 -1.99 12.17
CA ALA A 138 11.07 -1.21 11.01
C ALA A 138 11.44 0.27 11.16
N VAL A 139 11.23 0.87 12.34
CA VAL A 139 11.61 2.25 12.62
C VAL A 139 13.14 2.42 12.66
N GLY A 140 13.87 1.47 13.25
CA GLY A 140 15.33 1.52 13.33
C GLY A 140 16.00 1.41 11.96
N GLU A 141 15.45 0.58 11.07
CA GLU A 141 16.02 0.28 9.75
C GLU A 141 15.53 1.24 8.66
N LEU A 142 14.24 1.60 8.67
CA LEU A 142 13.60 2.39 7.61
C LEU A 142 13.42 3.86 8.00
N GLY A 143 13.53 4.18 9.30
CA GLY A 143 13.17 5.46 9.86
C GLY A 143 11.68 5.57 10.21
N PRO A 144 11.26 6.63 10.92
CA PRO A 144 9.87 6.81 11.39
C PRO A 144 8.84 7.19 10.31
N GLY A 145 9.14 6.96 9.03
CA GLY A 145 8.23 7.14 7.88
C GLY A 145 8.61 8.23 6.86
N LEU A 146 7.89 8.22 5.73
CA LEU A 146 7.92 9.22 4.65
C LEU A 146 7.48 10.63 5.13
N PRO A 147 7.69 11.70 4.32
CA PRO A 147 7.14 13.02 4.57
C PRO A 147 5.65 12.98 4.89
N SER A 148 5.19 13.95 5.67
CA SER A 148 3.92 14.10 6.40
C SER A 148 2.59 13.58 5.78
N ALA A 149 2.51 13.28 4.49
CA ALA A 149 1.28 12.94 3.77
C ALA A 149 0.75 11.51 3.99
N LEU A 150 1.56 10.55 4.46
CA LEU A 150 1.17 9.13 4.61
C LEU A 150 1.28 8.58 6.04
N ARG A 151 1.38 9.45 7.05
CA ARG A 151 1.29 9.02 8.46
C ARG A 151 -0.11 8.48 8.76
N GLY A 152 -0.34 7.18 8.59
CA GLY A 152 -1.63 6.58 8.94
C GLY A 152 -1.92 5.14 8.51
N CYS A 153 -1.13 4.50 7.66
CA CYS A 153 -1.41 3.12 7.24
C CYS A 153 -0.86 2.10 8.24
N TYR A 154 -1.58 1.93 9.36
CA TYR A 154 -1.40 0.80 10.28
C TYR A 154 -2.71 0.02 10.32
N LEU A 155 -2.83 -1.01 9.47
CA LEU A 155 -3.95 -1.95 9.52
C LEU A 155 -3.52 -3.12 10.40
N ALA A 156 -3.56 -2.96 11.72
CA ALA A 156 -3.52 -4.12 12.62
C ALA A 156 -4.87 -4.85 12.52
N GLN A 157 -4.85 -6.13 12.16
CA GLN A 157 -6.01 -6.99 12.34
C GLN A 157 -6.25 -7.15 13.85
N HIS A 158 -7.43 -6.75 14.32
CA HIS A 158 -7.86 -7.00 15.69
C HIS A 158 -8.50 -8.38 15.71
N GLU A 159 -7.78 -9.39 16.18
CA GLU A 159 -8.38 -10.64 16.64
C GLU A 159 -8.67 -10.47 18.13
N ASP A 160 -9.94 -10.60 18.52
CA ASP A 160 -10.40 -10.53 19.91
C ASP A 160 -9.83 -11.72 20.71
N GLY A 161 -8.57 -11.63 21.13
CA GLY A 161 -7.89 -12.56 22.02
C GLY A 161 -7.47 -11.83 23.29
N CYS A 162 -8.13 -12.15 24.41
CA CYS A 162 -7.95 -11.55 25.72
C CYS A 162 -6.47 -11.44 26.18
N GLY A 163 -5.86 -10.28 25.96
CA GLY A 163 -4.54 -9.93 26.50
C GLY A 163 -4.37 -8.41 26.52
N ARG A 164 -4.56 -7.78 27.69
CA ARG A 164 -4.41 -6.32 27.83
C ARG A 164 -3.01 -5.86 27.40
N PRO A 165 -2.85 -4.94 26.42
CA PRO A 165 -1.62 -4.18 26.29
C PRO A 165 -1.52 -3.24 27.49
N ARG A 166 -0.50 -3.42 28.33
CA ARG A 166 -0.11 -2.36 29.26
C ARG A 166 0.63 -1.28 28.48
N SER A 167 0.17 -0.04 28.68
CA SER A 167 0.72 1.24 28.23
C SER A 167 0.81 1.48 26.71
N GLY A 168 -0.25 2.08 26.16
CA GLY A 168 -0.14 3.37 25.48
C GLY A 168 0.03 3.38 23.95
N SER A 169 -1.08 3.40 23.22
CA SER A 169 -1.16 4.10 21.92
C SER A 169 -2.62 4.37 21.55
N ALA A 170 -3.16 5.49 22.04
CA ALA A 170 -4.40 6.05 21.54
C ALA A 170 -4.07 6.94 20.32
N VAL A 171 -4.64 6.62 19.15
CA VAL A 171 -4.54 7.50 17.98
C VAL A 171 -5.57 8.62 18.12
N SER A 172 -5.12 9.87 18.09
CA SER A 172 -6.01 11.04 18.17
C SER A 172 -6.90 11.15 16.91
N PRO A 173 -8.20 11.49 17.04
CA PRO A 173 -9.15 11.60 15.93
C PRO A 173 -8.79 12.61 14.82
N GLY A 174 -7.75 13.44 15.03
CA GLY A 174 -7.29 14.46 14.08
C GLY A 174 -6.37 13.97 12.97
N LEU A 175 -5.80 12.75 13.07
CA LEU A 175 -4.74 12.30 12.15
C LEU A 175 -5.24 11.69 10.82
N ALA A 176 -6.49 11.27 10.71
CA ALA A 176 -7.02 10.66 9.47
C ALA A 176 -7.36 11.69 8.36
N ARG A 177 -7.37 12.99 8.68
CA ARG A 177 -7.89 14.05 7.80
C ARG A 177 -7.01 14.41 6.59
N PRO A 178 -5.66 14.44 6.65
CA PRO A 178 -4.87 14.90 5.51
C PRO A 178 -4.58 13.81 4.46
N CYS A 179 -4.72 12.53 4.82
CA CYS A 179 -4.17 11.40 4.05
C CYS A 179 -4.75 11.21 2.64
N PHE A 180 -5.92 11.79 2.33
CA PHE A 180 -6.71 11.44 1.14
C PHE A 180 -7.41 12.61 0.43
N ARG A 181 -7.09 13.88 0.74
CA ARG A 181 -7.93 15.02 0.31
C ARG A 181 -7.28 16.12 -0.53
N GLU A 182 -6.01 16.02 -0.89
CA GLU A 182 -5.37 17.04 -1.74
C GLU A 182 -4.93 16.46 -3.10
N ALA A 183 -5.91 16.21 -3.96
CA ALA A 183 -5.69 16.05 -5.40
C ALA A 183 -5.89 17.40 -6.11
N PRO A 184 -4.90 17.94 -6.84
CA PRO A 184 -5.10 19.11 -7.67
C PRO A 184 -5.95 18.75 -8.91
N ALA A 185 -6.78 19.69 -9.36
CA ALA A 185 -7.61 19.53 -10.55
C ALA A 185 -6.80 19.74 -11.84
N CYS A 186 -6.49 18.66 -12.58
CA CYS A 186 -6.27 18.62 -14.06
C CYS A 186 -5.90 17.16 -14.43
N CYS A 187 -6.30 16.52 -15.53
CA CYS A 187 -6.41 16.99 -16.91
C CYS A 187 -7.71 16.50 -17.59
N ARG A 188 -8.42 17.41 -18.27
CA ARG A 188 -9.36 17.03 -19.33
C ARG A 188 -8.52 16.77 -20.58
N HIS A 189 -8.40 15.52 -21.01
CA HIS A 189 -8.07 15.26 -22.41
C HIS A 189 -9.37 15.27 -23.20
N THR A 190 -9.60 16.37 -23.92
CA THR A 190 -10.52 16.42 -25.04
C THR A 190 -10.07 15.40 -26.07
N VAL A 191 -10.82 14.32 -26.22
CA VAL A 191 -10.82 13.54 -27.45
C VAL A 191 -11.90 14.17 -28.34
N ASN A 192 -11.46 14.74 -29.47
CA ASN A 192 -12.34 15.18 -30.56
C ASN A 192 -13.08 13.98 -31.15
#